data_AF-A0A7Y3EQB5-F1
#
_entry.id   AF-A0A7Y3EQB5-F1
#
_cell.length_a   1.000
_cell.length_b   1.000
_cell.length_c   1.000
_cell.angle_alpha   90.00
_cell.angle_beta   90.00
_cell.angle_gamma   90.00
#
_symmetry.space_group_name_H-M   'P 1'
#
loop_
_entity.id
_entity.type
_entity.pdbx_description
1 polymer ?
#
loop_
_entity_poly.entity_id
_entity_poly.type
_entity_poly.pdbx_seq_one_letter_code
_entity_poly.pdbx_strand_id
1 'polypeptide(L)'
;MSTIIKVALASFLLLNSACNSAKDPADNSTTEAENKTVTMERDWQKEGFVKAMIKQNKDKGCPMILVLDKTGEAIDPINIDAEPFAAMRKPETEVYIKFRRLRMPNRCEMAGPVEIESMEPAAKE
;
A
#
# COMPACT_ATOMS: atom_id res chain seq x y z
N MET A 1 35.33 47.43 -14.98
CA MET A 1 35.72 48.59 -14.14
C MET A 1 35.13 49.84 -14.78
N SER A 2 34.41 50.78 -14.16
CA SER A 2 33.81 50.92 -12.81
C SER A 2 32.89 52.18 -12.85
N THR A 3 31.78 52.35 -12.09
CA THR A 3 31.01 51.51 -11.15
C THR A 3 29.64 52.16 -10.88
N ILE A 4 28.58 51.35 -10.74
CA ILE A 4 27.42 51.49 -9.81
C ILE A 4 26.86 52.92 -9.60
N ILE A 5 25.70 53.21 -10.20
CA ILE A 5 24.84 54.36 -9.85
C ILE A 5 24.03 54.03 -8.58
N LYS A 6 23.74 55.07 -7.78
CA LYS A 6 23.32 54.99 -6.37
C LYS A 6 21.82 55.25 -6.15
N VAL A 7 21.29 54.58 -5.10
CA VAL A 7 20.19 55.02 -4.19
C VAL A 7 18.74 55.05 -4.71
N ALA A 8 17.94 54.13 -4.16
CA ALA A 8 16.62 54.31 -3.51
C ALA A 8 16.22 52.92 -2.98
N LEU A 9 16.22 52.57 -1.69
CA LEU A 9 15.59 53.17 -0.51
C LEU A 9 14.06 53.26 -0.60
N ALA A 10 13.38 52.13 -0.40
CA ALA A 10 12.00 52.08 0.10
C ALA A 10 11.74 50.76 0.85
N SER A 11 11.31 50.88 2.10
CA SER A 11 11.01 49.79 3.03
C SER A 11 10.04 48.73 2.46
N PHE A 12 10.43 47.45 2.52
CA PHE A 12 9.43 46.37 2.52
C PHE A 12 8.91 46.19 3.95
N LEU A 13 7.85 46.94 4.28
CA LEU A 13 7.16 46.84 5.56
C LEU A 13 6.43 45.50 5.66
N LEU A 14 6.59 44.84 6.80
CA LEU A 14 5.86 43.64 7.18
C LEU A 14 4.36 43.93 7.22
N LEU A 15 3.56 43.15 6.52
CA LEU A 15 2.11 43.09 6.71
C LEU A 15 1.68 41.65 6.98
N ASN A 16 0.90 41.52 8.05
CA ASN A 16 0.52 40.25 8.65
C ASN A 16 -0.48 39.48 7.79
N SER A 17 -0.30 38.17 7.71
CA SER A 17 -1.41 37.22 7.64
C SER A 17 -1.41 36.38 8.92
N ALA A 18 -2.17 36.84 9.92
CA ALA A 18 -2.51 35.99 11.06
C ALA A 18 -3.29 34.80 10.52
N CYS A 19 -2.70 33.60 10.58
CA CYS A 19 -3.40 32.38 10.21
C CYS A 19 -4.43 32.09 11.31
N ASN A 20 -5.63 32.63 11.12
CA ASN A 20 -6.74 32.47 12.04
C ASN A 20 -7.10 30.98 12.05
N SER A 21 -7.05 30.32 13.20
CA SER A 21 -7.47 28.93 13.33
C SER A 21 -8.99 28.86 13.23
N ALA A 22 -9.48 28.83 11.98
CA ALA A 22 -10.83 28.43 11.70
C ALA A 22 -10.99 26.98 12.18
N LYS A 23 -11.77 26.79 13.24
CA LYS A 23 -12.43 25.51 13.46
C LYS A 23 -13.45 25.38 12.35
N ASP A 24 -13.11 24.63 11.31
CA ASP A 24 -14.12 24.15 10.39
C ASP A 24 -15.10 23.28 11.20
N PRO A 25 -16.41 23.55 11.13
CA PRO A 25 -17.40 22.59 11.61
C PRO A 25 -17.29 21.34 10.74
N ALA A 26 -17.35 20.16 11.36
CA ALA A 26 -17.23 18.90 10.65
C ALA A 26 -18.33 18.75 9.59
N ASP A 27 -17.96 18.85 8.32
CA ASP A 27 -18.87 18.62 7.19
C ASP A 27 -18.58 17.27 6.52
N ASN A 28 -19.32 16.28 6.99
CA ASN A 28 -19.75 15.06 6.32
C ASN A 28 -18.96 14.58 5.08
N SER A 29 -17.75 14.05 5.29
CA SER A 29 -16.97 13.37 4.24
C SER A 29 -16.96 11.87 4.47
N THR A 30 -17.92 11.16 3.85
CA THR A 30 -17.99 9.68 3.84
C THR A 30 -18.06 9.12 2.41
N THR A 31 -18.45 9.94 1.43
CA THR A 31 -18.75 9.49 0.06
C THR A 31 -17.55 9.46 -0.90
N GLU A 32 -16.46 10.18 -0.62
CA GLU A 32 -15.30 10.23 -1.53
C GLU A 32 -14.33 9.06 -1.32
N ALA A 33 -14.10 8.64 -0.07
CA ALA A 33 -13.20 7.53 0.28
C ALA A 33 -13.70 6.18 -0.28
N GLU A 34 -15.00 5.89 -0.17
CA GLU A 34 -15.62 4.68 -0.73
C GLU A 34 -15.50 4.62 -2.26
N ASN A 35 -15.78 5.72 -2.96
CA ASN A 35 -15.64 5.76 -4.42
C ASN A 35 -14.19 5.60 -4.89
N LYS A 36 -13.23 6.16 -4.13
CA LYS A 36 -11.80 6.06 -4.44
C LYS A 36 -11.27 4.64 -4.24
N THR A 37 -11.61 3.99 -3.13
CA THR A 37 -11.18 2.60 -2.82
C THR A 37 -11.79 1.59 -3.80
N VAL A 38 -13.09 1.69 -4.11
CA VAL A 38 -13.77 0.85 -5.11
C VAL A 38 -13.20 1.05 -6.52
N THR A 39 -12.72 2.25 -6.85
CA THR A 39 -12.07 2.51 -8.14
C THR A 39 -10.69 1.87 -8.20
N MET A 40 -9.85 2.06 -7.17
CA MET A 40 -8.53 1.42 -7.08
C MET A 40 -8.63 -0.11 -7.14
N GLU A 41 -9.54 -0.73 -6.36
CA GLU A 41 -9.74 -2.18 -6.39
C GLU A 41 -10.08 -2.67 -7.80
N ARG A 42 -11.00 -1.97 -8.49
CA ARG A 42 -11.38 -2.33 -9.87
C ARG A 42 -10.20 -2.25 -10.83
N ASP A 43 -9.29 -1.30 -10.64
CA ASP A 43 -8.11 -1.12 -11.49
C ASP A 43 -7.03 -2.18 -11.21
N TRP A 44 -6.73 -2.47 -9.94
CA TRP A 44 -5.88 -3.61 -9.56
C TRP A 44 -6.36 -4.94 -10.16
N GLN A 45 -7.67 -5.19 -10.12
CA GLN A 45 -8.26 -6.40 -10.71
C GLN A 45 -8.14 -6.44 -12.25
N LYS A 46 -8.26 -5.31 -12.96
CA LYS A 46 -8.01 -5.24 -14.42
C LYS A 46 -6.55 -5.53 -14.77
N GLU A 47 -5.64 -5.07 -13.92
CA GLU A 47 -4.20 -5.29 -14.11
C GLU A 47 -3.75 -6.73 -13.81
N GLY A 48 -4.65 -7.59 -13.34
CA GLY A 48 -4.36 -9.00 -13.03
C GLY A 48 -3.87 -9.24 -11.61
N PHE A 49 -3.98 -8.27 -10.70
CA PHE A 49 -3.80 -8.54 -9.27
C PHE A 49 -5.02 -9.26 -8.71
N VAL A 50 -4.80 -10.10 -7.70
CA VAL A 50 -5.86 -10.67 -6.86
C VAL A 50 -5.71 -10.20 -5.42
N LYS A 51 -6.84 -9.96 -4.76
CA LYS A 51 -6.87 -9.62 -3.34
C LYS A 51 -6.61 -10.88 -2.50
N ALA A 52 -5.76 -10.76 -1.49
CA ALA A 52 -5.43 -11.84 -0.56
C ALA A 52 -5.19 -11.31 0.86
N MET A 53 -5.41 -12.18 1.85
CA MET A 53 -5.15 -11.90 3.27
C MET A 53 -3.91 -12.66 3.74
N ILE A 54 -2.97 -11.95 4.36
CA ILE A 54 -1.77 -12.54 4.97
C ILE A 54 -2.17 -13.21 6.28
N LYS A 55 -1.90 -14.51 6.43
CA LYS A 55 -2.12 -15.26 7.67
C LYS A 55 -0.85 -15.91 8.17
N GLN A 56 -0.67 -15.90 9.49
CA GLN A 56 0.34 -16.74 10.13
C GLN A 56 -0.06 -18.21 10.03
N ASN A 57 0.94 -19.05 9.76
CA ASN A 57 0.83 -20.50 9.84
C ASN A 57 1.85 -21.03 10.85
N LYS A 58 1.54 -22.15 11.50
CA LYS A 58 2.37 -22.75 12.55
C LYS A 58 3.29 -23.86 12.03
N ASP A 59 3.19 -24.20 10.75
CA ASP A 59 3.94 -25.27 10.11
C ASP A 59 5.45 -24.94 10.05
N LYS A 60 6.28 -25.92 10.42
CA LYS A 60 7.73 -25.78 10.31
C LYS A 60 8.14 -25.64 8.84
N GLY A 61 8.73 -24.50 8.50
CA GLY A 61 9.16 -24.18 7.13
C GLY A 61 8.16 -23.33 6.35
N CYS A 62 6.92 -23.19 6.81
CA CYS A 62 5.87 -22.35 6.21
C CYS A 62 5.21 -21.48 7.29
N PRO A 63 5.86 -20.37 7.71
CA PRO A 63 5.36 -19.52 8.80
C PRO A 63 4.23 -18.56 8.38
N MET A 64 4.02 -18.36 7.08
CA MET A 64 2.95 -17.53 6.55
C MET A 64 2.40 -18.08 5.24
N ILE A 65 1.11 -17.84 5.04
CA ILE A 65 0.35 -18.17 3.83
C ILE A 65 -0.46 -16.95 3.41
N LEU A 66 -0.86 -16.90 2.14
CA LEU A 66 -1.85 -15.94 1.65
C LEU A 66 -3.15 -16.70 1.37
N VAL A 67 -4.28 -16.16 1.81
CA VAL A 67 -5.61 -16.69 1.49
C VAL A 67 -6.24 -15.79 0.44
N LEU A 68 -6.53 -16.33 -0.75
CA LEU A 68 -7.14 -15.60 -1.86
C LEU A 68 -8.60 -15.28 -1.58
N ASP A 69 -8.96 -13.99 -1.61
CA ASP A 69 -10.28 -13.52 -1.18
C ASP A 69 -11.42 -14.08 -2.06
N LYS A 70 -11.19 -14.18 -3.38
CA LYS A 70 -12.18 -14.66 -4.35
C LYS A 70 -12.43 -16.18 -4.33
N THR A 71 -11.50 -16.99 -3.82
CA THR A 71 -11.58 -18.46 -3.92
C THR A 71 -11.44 -19.18 -2.57
N GLY A 72 -11.02 -18.49 -1.52
CA GLY A 72 -10.65 -19.10 -0.24
C GLY A 72 -9.38 -19.97 -0.30
N GLU A 73 -8.68 -20.00 -1.43
CA GLU A 73 -7.50 -20.84 -1.63
C GLU A 73 -6.30 -20.33 -0.83
N ALA A 74 -5.61 -21.23 -0.12
CA ALA A 74 -4.35 -20.93 0.55
C ALA A 74 -3.15 -21.19 -0.37
N ILE A 75 -2.24 -20.22 -0.47
CA ILE A 75 -1.00 -20.30 -1.23
C ILE A 75 0.21 -19.97 -0.36
N ASP A 76 1.35 -20.57 -0.68
CA ASP A 76 2.63 -20.47 0.04
C ASP A 76 3.61 -19.58 -0.73
N PRO A 77 3.75 -18.29 -0.39
CA PRO A 77 4.67 -17.40 -1.08
C PRO A 77 6.12 -17.64 -0.64
N ILE A 78 6.89 -18.35 -1.47
CA ILE A 78 8.26 -18.76 -1.11
C ILE A 78 9.23 -17.58 -0.91
N ASN A 79 8.88 -16.41 -1.44
CA ASN A 79 9.70 -15.20 -1.47
C ASN A 79 9.08 -14.03 -0.67
N ILE A 80 8.04 -14.24 0.15
CA ILE A 80 7.43 -13.16 0.96
C ILE A 80 8.41 -12.51 1.96
N ASP A 81 9.47 -13.23 2.31
CA ASP A 81 10.54 -12.77 3.20
C ASP A 81 11.68 -12.03 2.46
N ALA A 82 11.60 -11.92 1.13
CA ALA A 82 12.52 -11.12 0.32
C ALA A 82 11.98 -9.69 0.14
N GLU A 83 12.87 -8.71 -0.04
CA GLU A 83 12.48 -7.36 -0.43
C GLU A 83 11.95 -7.35 -1.88
N PRO A 84 10.93 -6.53 -2.21
CA PRO A 84 10.25 -5.54 -1.35
C PRO A 84 9.11 -6.11 -0.48
N PHE A 85 8.80 -7.40 -0.61
CA PHE A 85 7.64 -8.04 0.02
C PHE A 85 7.74 -8.12 1.54
N ALA A 86 8.97 -8.22 2.06
CA ALA A 86 9.25 -8.30 3.49
C ALA A 86 8.76 -7.08 4.30
N ALA A 87 8.67 -5.89 3.69
CA ALA A 87 8.09 -4.70 4.32
C ALA A 87 6.57 -4.79 4.51
N MET A 88 5.88 -5.60 3.68
CA MET A 88 4.42 -5.70 3.62
C MET A 88 3.86 -6.97 4.28
N ARG A 89 4.71 -7.93 4.70
CA ARG A 89 4.32 -9.25 5.25
C ARG A 89 3.64 -9.26 6.63
N LYS A 90 2.88 -8.23 6.96
CA LYS A 90 2.18 -8.09 8.26
C LYS A 90 1.00 -9.07 8.34
N PRO A 91 0.86 -9.87 9.42
CA PRO A 91 -0.32 -10.70 9.64
C PRO A 91 -1.63 -9.90 9.63
N GLU A 92 -2.74 -10.56 9.26
CA GLU A 92 -4.10 -9.99 9.22
C GLU A 92 -4.20 -8.68 8.40
N THR A 93 -3.31 -8.54 7.42
CA THR A 93 -3.26 -7.44 6.46
C THR A 93 -3.71 -7.93 5.08
N GLU A 94 -4.52 -7.11 4.41
CA GLU A 94 -4.98 -7.36 3.06
C GLU A 94 -3.98 -6.77 2.05
N VAL A 95 -3.75 -7.50 0.96
CA VAL A 95 -2.80 -7.13 -0.09
C VAL A 95 -3.36 -7.49 -1.47
N TYR A 96 -2.96 -6.72 -2.47
CA TYR A 96 -3.12 -7.08 -3.87
C TYR A 96 -1.84 -7.75 -4.34
N ILE A 97 -1.93 -8.95 -4.93
CA ILE A 97 -0.77 -9.73 -5.39
C ILE A 97 -0.89 -10.16 -6.84
N LYS A 98 0.26 -10.21 -7.51
CA LYS A 98 0.52 -11.02 -8.71
C LYS A 98 1.47 -12.13 -8.32
N PHE A 99 1.19 -13.35 -8.78
CA PHE A 99 2.01 -14.51 -8.46
C PHE A 99 1.94 -15.56 -9.56
N ARG A 100 2.99 -16.37 -9.64
CA ARG A 100 3.03 -17.59 -10.46
C ARG A 100 3.11 -18.83 -9.57
N ARG A 101 2.38 -19.88 -9.93
CA ARG A 101 2.46 -21.18 -9.23
C ARG A 101 3.78 -21.87 -9.56
N LEU A 102 4.39 -22.49 -8.55
CA LEU A 102 5.64 -23.23 -8.69
C LEU A 102 5.36 -24.74 -8.79
N ARG A 103 6.24 -25.45 -9.53
CA ARG A 103 6.21 -26.91 -9.66
C ARG A 103 7.24 -27.54 -8.72
N MET A 104 7.12 -27.25 -7.43
CA MET A 104 7.96 -27.80 -6.36
C MET A 104 7.10 -28.46 -5.28
N PRO A 105 7.67 -29.33 -4.42
CA PRO A 105 6.95 -29.86 -3.26
C PRO A 105 6.47 -28.75 -2.33
N ASN A 106 5.28 -28.91 -1.74
CA ASN A 106 4.74 -27.95 -0.78
C ASN A 106 5.60 -27.87 0.48
N ARG A 107 5.77 -26.65 1.03
CA ARG A 107 6.32 -26.44 2.39
C ARG A 107 5.25 -26.46 3.49
N CYS A 108 3.99 -26.24 3.12
CA CYS A 108 2.83 -26.24 4.02
C CYS A 108 1.93 -27.43 3.70
N GLU A 109 1.16 -27.92 4.68
CA GLU A 109 0.24 -29.05 4.43
C GLU A 109 -0.93 -28.65 3.53
N MET A 110 -1.48 -27.43 3.72
CA MET A 110 -2.71 -26.96 3.08
C MET A 110 -2.51 -25.84 2.04
N ALA A 111 -1.27 -25.51 1.65
CA ALA A 111 -0.99 -24.40 0.73
C ALA A 111 0.07 -24.77 -0.32
N GLY A 112 -0.22 -24.42 -1.58
CA GLY A 112 0.67 -24.70 -2.73
C GLY A 112 1.69 -23.59 -2.98
N PRO A 113 2.94 -23.92 -3.35
CA PRO A 113 4.03 -22.95 -3.49
C PRO A 113 3.84 -22.00 -4.68
N VAL A 114 4.05 -20.71 -4.42
CA VAL A 114 4.00 -19.62 -5.40
C VAL A 114 5.19 -18.69 -5.25
N GLU A 115 5.57 -18.03 -6.33
CA GLU A 115 6.46 -16.87 -6.30
C GLU A 115 5.62 -15.61 -6.51
N ILE A 116 5.74 -14.65 -5.58
CA ILE A 116 5.16 -13.31 -5.72
C ILE A 116 5.96 -12.56 -6.77
N GLU A 117 5.27 -12.03 -7.78
CA GLU A 117 5.84 -11.19 -8.85
C GLU A 117 5.66 -9.70 -8.53
N SER A 118 4.56 -9.34 -7.88
CA SER A 118 4.26 -7.99 -7.38
C SER A 118 3.28 -8.09 -6.22
N MET A 119 3.37 -7.14 -5.28
CA MET A 119 2.56 -7.07 -4.07
C MET A 119 2.38 -5.61 -3.71
N GLU A 120 1.15 -5.21 -3.45
CA GLU A 120 0.76 -3.84 -3.13
C GLU A 120 -0.17 -3.86 -1.91
N PRO A 121 -0.12 -2.86 -1.03
CA PRO A 121 -1.03 -2.81 0.11
C PRO A 121 -2.47 -2.62 -0.38
N ALA A 122 -3.39 -3.48 0.05
CA ALA A 122 -4.80 -3.11 -0.02
C ALA A 122 -5.02 -2.07 1.09
N ALA A 123 -5.22 -0.82 0.68
CA ALA A 123 -5.14 0.32 1.58
C ALA A 123 -6.05 0.15 2.82
N LYS A 124 -5.42 0.23 4.00
CA LYS A 124 -6.08 0.66 5.24
C LYS A 124 -5.63 2.10 5.46
N GLU A 125 -6.59 3.02 5.48
CA GLU A 125 -6.40 4.43 5.85
C GLU A 125 -5.94 4.57 7.31
#